data_AF-A0A645HEC4-F1
#
_entry.id   AF-A0A645HEC4-F1
#
_cell.length_a   1.000
_cell.length_b   1.000
_cell.length_c   1.000
_cell.angle_alpha   90.00
_cell.angle_beta   90.00
_cell.angle_gamma   90.00
#
_symmetry.space_group_name_H-M   'P 1'
#
loop_
_entity.id
_entity.type
_entity.pdbx_description
1 polymer ?
#
loop_
_entity_poly.entity_id
_entity_poly.type
_entity_poly.pdbx_seq_one_letter_code
_entity_poly.pdbx_strand_id
1 'polypeptide(L)'
;MIQIDCAINPGNSGGPLLNSYGEVVGIVSAKYSSYSTTTVEGVGFAIPISTVWSMIKDIMENGYVTNKPYMGITAQTVTSDMAKQYNLVEGVYVYSIEEGGAGEKCGLQAGDIITKIDDTTITSMDDLTTAKKSYKAGDSCTLTVYRSGKETTINFTFGAEPASTTSSSTTTVPDTSSGATQNGGSSNESNGYSYYFNNGTGSGSSYSGSYSSGYGA
;
A
#
# COMPACT_ATOMS: atom_id res chain seq x y z
N MET A 1 0.00 14.18 14.80
CA MET A 1 -1.45 14.41 14.86
C MET A 1 -1.74 15.40 15.97
N ILE A 2 -2.81 16.20 15.82
CA ILE A 2 -3.39 17.07 16.86
C ILE A 2 -4.58 16.32 17.42
N GLN A 3 -4.66 16.19 18.74
CA GLN A 3 -5.83 15.65 19.43
C GLN A 3 -6.77 16.81 19.78
N ILE A 4 -8.06 16.63 19.50
CA ILE A 4 -9.09 17.64 19.74
C ILE A 4 -10.26 17.02 20.49
N ASP A 5 -10.90 17.80 21.36
CA ASP A 5 -12.09 17.39 22.13
C ASP A 5 -13.39 17.90 21.46
N CYS A 6 -13.29 18.38 20.22
CA CYS A 6 -14.46 18.84 19.47
C CYS A 6 -15.22 17.64 18.89
N ALA A 7 -16.55 17.73 18.89
CA ALA A 7 -17.41 16.73 18.26
C ALA A 7 -17.06 16.55 16.77
N ILE A 8 -16.58 15.35 16.41
CA ILE A 8 -16.32 14.96 15.02
C ILE A 8 -17.40 13.96 14.60
N ASN A 9 -18.21 14.39 13.65
CA ASN A 9 -19.21 13.54 13.00
C ASN A 9 -18.75 13.24 11.55
N PRO A 10 -19.29 12.17 10.93
CA PRO A 10 -19.16 11.98 9.48
C PRO A 10 -19.53 13.27 8.74
N GLY A 11 -18.70 13.68 7.78
CA GLY A 11 -18.84 14.95 7.06
C GLY A 11 -17.87 16.05 7.50
N ASN A 12 -17.33 15.99 8.73
CA ASN A 12 -16.29 16.94 9.17
C ASN A 12 -14.88 16.55 8.66
N SER A 13 -14.70 15.30 8.22
CA SER A 13 -13.42 14.81 7.68
C SER A 13 -13.02 15.59 6.43
N GLY A 14 -11.77 16.06 6.38
CA GLY A 14 -11.25 16.90 5.30
C GLY A 14 -11.49 18.39 5.50
N GLY A 15 -12.31 18.80 6.49
CA GLY A 15 -12.52 20.20 6.84
C GLY A 15 -11.35 20.81 7.64
N PRO A 16 -11.25 22.15 7.69
CA PRO A 16 -10.19 22.83 8.43
C PRO A 16 -10.45 22.78 9.95
N LEU A 17 -9.38 22.59 10.72
CA LEU A 17 -9.32 22.90 12.14
C LEU A 17 -8.77 24.31 12.30
N LEU A 18 -9.52 25.20 12.96
CA LEU A 18 -9.19 26.61 13.11
C LEU A 18 -8.76 26.95 14.56
N ASN A 19 -7.85 27.90 14.72
CA ASN A 19 -7.61 28.54 16.01
C ASN A 19 -8.59 29.71 16.26
N SER A 20 -8.49 30.36 17.43
CA SER A 20 -9.34 31.49 17.81
C SER A 20 -9.21 32.73 16.90
N TYR A 21 -8.16 32.81 16.09
CA TYR A 21 -7.93 33.89 15.12
C TYR A 21 -8.48 33.56 13.72
N GLY A 22 -9.07 32.38 13.53
CA GLY A 22 -9.56 31.92 12.23
C GLY A 22 -8.47 31.36 11.32
N GLU A 23 -7.28 31.08 11.85
CA GLU A 23 -6.18 30.49 11.08
C GLU A 23 -6.29 28.95 11.08
N VAL A 24 -6.02 28.33 9.93
CA VAL A 24 -6.01 26.87 9.80
C VAL A 24 -4.80 26.29 10.50
N VAL A 25 -5.03 25.48 11.54
CA VAL A 25 -3.98 24.78 12.30
C VAL A 25 -3.91 23.28 11.97
N GLY A 26 -4.94 22.74 11.32
CA GLY A 26 -4.92 21.36 10.85
C GLY A 26 -6.08 21.01 9.91
N ILE A 27 -6.07 19.76 9.43
CA ILE A 27 -7.15 19.16 8.64
C ILE A 27 -7.75 18.02 9.46
N VAL A 28 -9.05 18.07 9.70
CA VAL A 28 -9.75 17.05 10.49
C VAL A 28 -9.67 15.71 9.76
N SER A 29 -9.21 14.67 10.45
CA SER A 29 -9.19 13.29 9.97
C SER A 29 -10.15 12.50 10.85
N ALA A 30 -11.28 12.05 10.28
CA ALA A 30 -12.32 11.39 11.07
C ALA A 30 -11.75 10.19 11.84
N LYS A 31 -12.12 10.09 13.12
CA LYS A 31 -11.80 8.94 13.96
C LYS A 31 -12.66 7.76 13.52
N TYR A 32 -12.01 6.68 13.07
CA TYR A 32 -12.62 5.36 13.01
C TYR A 32 -12.10 4.51 14.17
N SER A 33 -13.05 3.97 14.94
CA SER A 33 -12.85 3.19 16.14
C SER A 33 -12.31 1.79 15.81
N SER A 34 -10.99 1.60 15.77
CA SER A 34 -10.39 0.28 15.53
C SER A 34 -9.49 -0.24 16.66
N TYR A 35 -9.35 0.49 17.78
CA TYR A 35 -8.51 0.05 18.92
C TYR A 35 -9.27 -0.19 20.23
N SER A 36 -10.58 0.01 20.26
CA SER A 36 -11.38 -0.33 21.44
C SER A 36 -12.84 -0.53 21.09
N THR A 37 -13.44 -1.55 21.69
CA THR A 37 -14.89 -1.77 21.76
C THR A 37 -15.62 -0.73 22.60
N THR A 38 -14.90 0.26 23.14
CA THR A 38 -15.49 1.44 23.76
C THR A 38 -15.51 2.60 22.77
N THR A 39 -16.72 3.07 22.47
CA THR A 39 -16.96 4.37 21.86
C THR A 39 -16.33 5.43 22.75
N VAL A 40 -15.09 5.83 22.48
CA VAL A 40 -14.52 7.03 23.10
C VAL A 40 -15.17 8.22 22.42
N GLU A 41 -16.36 8.58 22.90
CA GLU A 41 -17.01 9.85 22.58
C GLU A 41 -16.04 10.99 22.93
N GLY A 42 -15.98 12.03 22.09
CA GLY A 42 -15.21 13.26 22.37
C GLY A 42 -13.79 13.35 21.78
N VAL A 43 -13.07 12.25 21.55
CA VAL A 43 -11.70 12.36 21.00
C VAL A 43 -11.70 12.41 19.46
N GLY A 44 -11.31 13.53 18.88
CA GLY A 44 -11.03 13.70 17.44
C GLY A 44 -9.53 13.82 17.13
N PHE A 45 -9.17 13.65 15.87
CA PHE A 45 -7.80 13.84 15.38
C PHE A 45 -7.78 14.78 14.18
N ALA A 46 -6.74 15.61 14.12
CA ALA A 46 -6.43 16.43 12.95
C ALA A 46 -4.96 16.27 12.55
N ILE A 47 -4.72 16.32 11.25
CA ILE A 47 -3.39 16.36 10.67
C ILE A 47 -2.89 17.81 10.78
N PRO A 48 -1.74 18.10 11.43
CA PRO A 48 -1.23 19.46 11.52
C PRO A 48 -1.03 20.08 10.14
N ILE A 49 -1.39 21.36 9.98
CA ILE A 49 -1.26 22.05 8.68
C ILE A 49 0.19 22.06 8.19
N SER A 50 1.16 22.16 9.11
CA SER A 50 2.59 22.11 8.80
C SER A 50 3.05 20.79 8.18
N THR A 51 2.36 19.68 8.47
CA THR A 51 2.66 18.35 7.90
C THR A 51 2.24 18.24 6.44
N VAL A 52 1.16 18.90 6.04
CA VAL A 52 0.56 18.78 4.70
C VAL A 52 0.83 19.98 3.81
N TRP A 53 1.42 21.05 4.34
CA TRP A 53 1.67 22.29 3.58
C TRP A 53 2.50 22.06 2.32
N SER A 54 3.54 21.23 2.39
CA SER A 54 4.35 20.88 1.21
C SER A 54 3.53 20.08 0.18
N MET A 55 2.68 19.16 0.64
CA MET A 55 1.82 18.37 -0.24
C MET A 55 0.79 19.25 -0.95
N ILE A 56 0.22 20.24 -0.25
CA ILE A 56 -0.72 21.21 -0.83
C ILE A 56 -0.02 22.00 -1.93
N LYS A 57 1.21 22.49 -1.69
CA LYS A 57 2.00 23.19 -2.72
C LYS A 57 2.25 22.31 -3.94
N ASP A 58 2.69 21.06 -3.73
CA ASP A 58 2.93 20.14 -4.83
C ASP A 58 1.68 19.91 -5.67
N ILE A 59 0.53 19.73 -5.03
CA ILE A 59 -0.75 19.55 -5.72
C ILE A 59 -1.16 20.82 -6.48
N MET A 60 -0.96 22.00 -5.88
CA MET A 60 -1.27 23.27 -6.55
C MET A 60 -0.37 23.54 -7.76
N GLU A 61 0.91 23.17 -7.69
CA GLU A 61 1.91 23.44 -8.73
C GLU A 61 1.92 22.35 -9.82
N ASN A 62 1.82 21.08 -9.43
CA ASN A 62 2.04 19.92 -10.31
C ASN A 62 0.77 19.08 -10.52
N GLY A 63 -0.30 19.30 -9.74
CA GLY A 63 -1.51 18.49 -9.77
C GLY A 63 -1.40 17.17 -8.97
N TYR A 64 -0.25 16.86 -8.37
CA TYR A 64 -0.01 15.65 -7.57
C TYR A 64 1.11 15.88 -6.55
N VAL A 65 1.20 15.00 -5.53
CA VAL A 65 2.23 15.08 -4.49
C VAL A 65 3.54 14.51 -5.02
N THR A 66 4.56 15.34 -5.15
CA THR A 66 5.88 14.92 -5.66
C THR A 66 6.75 14.39 -4.54
N ASN A 67 6.59 14.87 -3.31
CA ASN A 67 7.53 14.63 -2.21
C ASN A 67 7.29 13.33 -1.41
N LYS A 68 6.25 12.54 -1.72
CA LYS A 68 5.94 11.32 -0.97
C LYS A 68 6.80 10.15 -1.48
N PRO A 69 7.58 9.47 -0.61
CA PRO A 69 8.47 8.41 -1.04
C PRO A 69 7.67 7.19 -1.52
N TYR A 70 7.87 6.83 -2.78
CA TYR A 70 7.15 5.75 -3.42
C TYR A 70 8.08 4.64 -3.88
N MET A 71 7.69 3.38 -3.63
CA MET A 71 8.50 2.21 -4.02
C MET A 71 7.94 1.48 -5.24
N GLY A 72 6.64 1.61 -5.54
CA GLY A 72 5.99 0.87 -6.63
C GLY A 72 6.00 -0.64 -6.42
N ILE A 73 5.61 -1.10 -5.22
CA ILE A 73 5.58 -2.54 -4.86
C ILE A 73 4.27 -2.92 -4.19
N THR A 74 3.83 -4.15 -4.43
CA THR A 74 2.84 -4.84 -3.58
C THR A 74 3.59 -5.83 -2.70
N ALA A 75 3.41 -5.72 -1.38
CA ALA A 75 4.20 -6.49 -0.43
C ALA A 75 3.40 -6.80 0.84
N GLN A 76 3.87 -7.78 1.63
CA GLN A 76 3.26 -8.18 2.88
C GLN A 76 4.28 -8.67 3.90
N THR A 77 3.95 -8.51 5.18
CA THR A 77 4.72 -9.04 6.31
C THR A 77 4.84 -10.56 6.25
N VAL A 78 6.07 -11.07 6.37
CA VAL A 78 6.35 -12.46 6.72
C VAL A 78 6.38 -12.56 8.24
N THR A 79 5.34 -13.13 8.83
CA THR A 79 5.29 -13.33 10.29
C THR A 79 6.28 -14.39 10.74
N SER A 80 6.65 -14.39 12.02
CA SER A 80 7.53 -15.40 12.61
C SER A 80 7.07 -16.84 12.39
N ASP A 81 5.75 -17.07 12.40
CA ASP A 81 5.19 -18.40 12.17
C ASP A 81 5.31 -18.82 10.70
N MET A 82 5.08 -17.88 9.76
CA MET A 82 5.31 -18.14 8.33
C MET A 82 6.79 -18.36 8.02
N ALA A 83 7.68 -17.57 8.64
CA ALA A 83 9.12 -17.72 8.51
C ALA A 83 9.58 -19.13 8.90
N LYS A 84 9.09 -19.65 10.04
CA LYS A 84 9.37 -21.03 10.48
C LYS A 84 8.75 -22.08 9.56
N GLN A 85 7.49 -21.90 9.18
CA GLN A 85 6.74 -22.89 8.39
C GLN A 85 7.31 -23.06 6.98
N TYR A 86 7.75 -21.97 6.36
CA TYR A 86 8.26 -21.95 4.98
C TYR A 86 9.78 -21.84 4.90
N ASN A 87 10.48 -21.91 6.04
CA ASN A 87 11.94 -21.74 6.14
C ASN A 87 12.43 -20.45 5.45
N LEU A 88 11.73 -19.35 5.73
CA LEU A 88 12.02 -17.99 5.26
C LEU A 88 12.55 -17.13 6.40
N VAL A 89 13.10 -15.97 6.05
CA VAL A 89 13.45 -14.94 7.04
C VAL A 89 12.24 -14.04 7.32
N GLU A 90 12.20 -13.44 8.51
CA GLU A 90 11.23 -12.40 8.84
C GLU A 90 11.52 -11.12 8.05
N GLY A 91 10.47 -10.36 7.74
CA GLY A 91 10.58 -9.13 6.97
C GLY A 91 9.35 -8.86 6.11
N VAL A 92 9.55 -8.18 4.99
CA VAL A 92 8.48 -7.82 4.06
C VAL A 92 8.70 -8.50 2.71
N TYR A 93 7.84 -9.46 2.37
CA TYR A 93 7.85 -10.18 1.11
C TYR A 93 7.22 -9.36 -0.01
N VAL A 94 7.93 -9.21 -1.13
CA VAL A 94 7.48 -8.48 -2.32
C VAL A 94 6.74 -9.43 -3.27
N TYR A 95 5.43 -9.22 -3.45
CA TYR A 95 4.61 -10.01 -4.37
C TYR A 95 4.75 -9.58 -5.82
N SER A 96 4.72 -8.28 -6.05
CA SER A 96 4.80 -7.70 -7.39
C SER A 96 5.43 -6.32 -7.32
N ILE A 97 5.95 -5.91 -8.47
CA ILE A 97 6.60 -4.63 -8.67
C ILE A 97 5.93 -3.98 -9.87
N GLU A 98 5.67 -2.69 -9.75
CA GLU A 98 5.10 -1.90 -10.84
C GLU A 98 6.12 -1.73 -11.98
N GLU A 99 5.66 -2.01 -13.19
CA GLU A 99 6.46 -1.83 -14.41
C GLU A 99 6.85 -0.36 -14.59
N GLY A 100 8.13 -0.10 -14.85
CA GLY A 100 8.72 1.23 -14.92
C GLY A 100 8.80 1.96 -13.56
N GLY A 101 8.40 1.31 -12.46
CA GLY A 101 8.39 1.85 -11.11
C GLY A 101 9.78 1.95 -10.47
N ALA A 102 9.84 2.56 -9.28
CA ALA A 102 11.09 2.71 -8.53
C ALA A 102 11.72 1.37 -8.15
N GLY A 103 10.88 0.40 -7.73
CA GLY A 103 11.27 -0.97 -7.44
C GLY A 103 12.03 -1.63 -8.58
N GLU A 104 11.45 -1.62 -9.78
CA GLU A 104 12.04 -2.25 -10.95
C GLU A 104 13.34 -1.56 -11.37
N LYS A 105 13.34 -0.21 -11.42
CA LYS A 105 14.51 0.60 -11.79
C LYS A 105 15.71 0.37 -10.87
N CYS A 106 15.46 0.09 -9.59
CA CYS A 106 16.51 -0.18 -8.61
C CYS A 106 16.90 -1.66 -8.54
N GLY A 107 16.28 -2.54 -9.34
CA GLY A 107 16.61 -3.96 -9.38
C GLY A 107 16.03 -4.79 -8.23
N LEU A 108 15.01 -4.27 -7.54
CA LEU A 108 14.17 -5.07 -6.65
C LEU A 108 13.38 -6.08 -7.51
N GLN A 109 13.09 -7.26 -6.96
CA GLN A 109 12.41 -8.34 -7.68
C GLN A 109 11.24 -8.91 -6.85
N ALA A 110 10.22 -9.40 -7.55
CA ALA A 110 9.19 -10.20 -6.89
C ALA A 110 9.84 -11.46 -6.29
N GLY A 111 9.46 -11.81 -5.07
CA GLY A 111 10.09 -12.87 -4.29
C GLY A 111 11.18 -12.40 -3.33
N ASP A 112 11.60 -11.13 -3.39
CA ASP A 112 12.50 -10.55 -2.39
C ASP A 112 11.80 -10.42 -1.03
N ILE A 113 12.54 -10.65 0.05
CA ILE A 113 12.11 -10.27 1.40
C ILE A 113 12.98 -9.10 1.88
N ILE A 114 12.39 -7.92 2.05
CA ILE A 114 13.08 -6.75 2.58
C ILE A 114 13.27 -6.95 4.08
N THR A 115 14.52 -6.94 4.53
CA THR A 115 14.90 -7.16 5.93
C THR A 115 15.50 -5.92 6.58
N LYS A 116 16.04 -4.97 5.80
CA LYS A 116 16.54 -3.68 6.31
C LYS A 116 16.37 -2.54 5.32
N ILE A 117 16.21 -1.33 5.87
CA ILE A 117 16.42 -0.05 5.20
C ILE A 117 17.51 0.70 5.95
N ASP A 118 18.65 0.95 5.31
CA ASP A 118 19.87 1.44 5.94
C ASP A 118 20.18 0.62 7.20
N ASP A 119 20.25 1.28 8.36
CA ASP A 119 20.49 0.65 9.66
C ASP A 119 19.21 0.15 10.37
N THR A 120 18.04 0.37 9.77
CA THR A 120 16.73 0.02 10.37
C THR A 120 16.32 -1.38 9.96
N THR A 121 16.19 -2.28 10.94
CA THR A 121 15.62 -3.62 10.74
C THR A 121 14.13 -3.54 10.45
N ILE A 122 13.70 -4.26 9.43
CA ILE A 122 12.31 -4.35 8.97
C ILE A 122 11.82 -5.77 9.23
N THR A 123 10.85 -5.90 10.13
CA THR A 123 10.20 -7.19 10.44
C THR A 123 8.76 -7.24 9.96
N SER A 124 8.18 -6.08 9.65
CA SER A 124 6.78 -5.93 9.25
C SER A 124 6.54 -4.81 8.24
N MET A 125 5.37 -4.83 7.60
CA MET A 125 4.89 -3.74 6.75
C MET A 125 4.76 -2.40 7.49
N ASP A 126 4.48 -2.43 8.79
CA ASP A 126 4.39 -1.22 9.62
C ASP A 126 5.78 -0.63 9.87
N ASP A 127 6.79 -1.48 10.09
CA ASP A 127 8.20 -1.05 10.17
C ASP A 127 8.63 -0.40 8.87
N LEU A 128 8.35 -1.06 7.74
CA LEU A 128 8.67 -0.54 6.41
C LEU A 128 7.99 0.81 6.16
N THR A 129 6.70 0.91 6.46
CA THR A 129 5.92 2.15 6.31
C THR A 129 6.45 3.25 7.20
N THR A 130 6.91 2.92 8.41
CA THR A 130 7.47 3.89 9.35
C THR A 130 8.86 4.35 8.95
N ALA A 131 9.76 3.43 8.60
CA ALA A 131 11.11 3.74 8.13
C ALA A 131 11.08 4.68 6.91
N LYS A 132 10.17 4.42 5.96
CA LYS A 132 9.99 5.24 4.76
C LYS A 132 9.61 6.69 5.04
N LYS A 133 8.99 7.02 6.19
CA LYS A 133 8.56 8.40 6.51
C LYS A 133 9.70 9.40 6.62
N SER A 134 10.93 8.92 6.83
CA SER A 134 12.12 9.75 6.91
C SER A 134 12.66 10.17 5.54
N TYR A 135 12.13 9.61 4.45
CA TYR A 135 12.59 9.87 3.08
C TYR A 135 11.56 10.66 2.28
N LYS A 136 12.02 11.22 1.17
CA LYS A 136 11.23 11.90 0.13
C LYS A 136 11.42 11.16 -1.19
N ALA A 137 10.59 11.49 -2.18
CA ALA A 137 10.87 11.06 -3.54
C ALA A 137 12.23 11.63 -4.00
N GLY A 138 13.00 10.81 -4.71
CA GLY A 138 14.36 11.13 -5.14
C GLY A 138 15.44 10.83 -4.09
N ASP A 139 15.09 10.63 -2.82
CA ASP A 139 16.06 10.20 -1.82
C ASP A 139 16.51 8.75 -2.10
N SER A 140 17.77 8.47 -1.78
CA SER A 140 18.34 7.13 -1.88
C SER A 140 18.58 6.51 -0.50
N CYS A 141 18.42 5.20 -0.41
CA CYS A 141 18.76 4.38 0.74
C CYS A 141 19.37 3.04 0.30
N THR A 142 19.91 2.30 1.25
CA THR A 142 20.42 0.95 1.06
C THR A 142 19.39 -0.05 1.59
N LEU A 143 18.78 -0.83 0.69
CA LEU A 143 17.93 -1.95 1.08
C LEU A 143 18.78 -3.20 1.28
N THR A 144 18.54 -3.93 2.37
CA THR A 144 18.97 -5.33 2.48
C THR A 144 17.76 -6.20 2.19
N VAL A 145 17.91 -7.10 1.22
CA VAL A 145 16.88 -8.05 0.82
C VAL A 145 17.41 -9.48 0.89
N TYR A 146 16.53 -10.42 1.20
CA TYR A 146 16.81 -11.84 1.09
C TYR A 146 16.24 -12.36 -0.23
N ARG A 147 17.13 -12.83 -1.11
CA ARG A 147 16.80 -13.32 -2.45
C ARG A 147 17.42 -14.70 -2.65
N SER A 148 16.60 -15.68 -2.99
CA SER A 148 17.06 -17.05 -3.30
C SER A 148 18.01 -17.66 -2.25
N GLY A 149 17.73 -17.40 -0.96
CA GLY A 149 18.52 -17.97 0.13
C GLY A 149 19.73 -17.14 0.58
N LYS A 150 19.93 -15.94 0.02
CA LYS A 150 21.09 -15.09 0.33
C LYS A 150 20.67 -13.64 0.57
N GLU A 151 21.38 -12.96 1.47
CA GLU A 151 21.27 -11.51 1.60
C GLU A 151 21.93 -10.81 0.41
N THR A 152 21.23 -9.83 -0.14
CA THR A 152 21.67 -8.97 -1.24
C THR A 152 21.38 -7.53 -0.86
N THR A 153 22.32 -6.65 -1.17
CA THR A 153 22.18 -5.21 -0.91
C THR A 153 21.81 -4.49 -2.21
N ILE A 154 20.81 -3.62 -2.14
CA ILE A 154 20.29 -2.86 -3.27
C ILE A 154 20.35 -1.36 -2.92
N ASN A 155 21.01 -0.56 -3.76
CA ASN A 155 20.87 0.89 -3.68
C ASN A 155 19.53 1.28 -4.29
N PHE A 156 18.65 1.80 -3.46
CA PHE A 156 17.27 2.10 -3.81
C PHE A 156 17.05 3.60 -3.83
N THR A 157 16.38 4.11 -4.87
CA THR A 157 15.97 5.52 -4.94
C THR A 157 14.45 5.57 -5.00
N PHE A 158 13.82 6.30 -4.08
CA PHE A 158 12.38 6.42 -4.03
C PHE A 158 11.85 7.20 -5.24
N GLY A 159 10.78 6.71 -5.85
CA GLY A 159 10.04 7.44 -6.88
C GLY A 159 9.10 8.47 -6.26
N ALA A 160 8.55 9.35 -7.11
CA ALA A 160 7.34 10.09 -6.79
C ALA A 160 6.14 9.20 -7.10
N GLU A 161 5.15 9.19 -6.21
CA GLU A 161 3.89 8.48 -6.45
C GLU A 161 3.20 9.13 -7.67
N PRO A 162 2.93 8.39 -8.76
CA PRO A 162 2.26 8.95 -9.91
C PRO A 162 0.86 9.45 -9.52
N ALA A 163 0.42 10.55 -10.13
CA ALA A 163 -0.94 11.03 -9.98
C ALA A 163 -1.89 9.87 -10.28
N SER A 164 -2.68 9.44 -9.29
CA SER A 164 -3.73 8.47 -9.53
C SER A 164 -4.68 9.10 -10.55
N THR A 165 -4.66 8.63 -11.80
CA THR A 165 -5.81 8.84 -12.69
C THR A 165 -6.94 8.06 -12.03
N THR A 166 -7.76 8.76 -11.24
CA THR A 166 -9.06 8.25 -10.81
C THR A 166 -9.85 8.00 -12.08
N SER A 167 -9.73 6.78 -12.62
CA SER A 167 -10.72 6.25 -13.53
C SER A 167 -11.93 6.00 -12.65
N SER A 168 -12.74 7.04 -12.49
CA SER A 168 -14.07 6.96 -11.92
C SER A 168 -14.80 5.91 -12.75
N SER A 169 -14.89 4.69 -12.24
CA SER A 169 -15.84 3.71 -12.71
C SER A 169 -17.22 4.26 -12.39
N THR A 170 -17.76 5.05 -13.32
CA THR A 170 -19.18 5.35 -13.37
C THR A 170 -19.88 4.02 -13.66
N THR A 171 -20.16 3.24 -12.62
CA THR A 171 -21.16 2.19 -12.68
C THR A 171 -22.49 2.90 -12.79
N THR A 172 -22.85 3.20 -14.05
CA THR A 172 -24.22 3.53 -14.43
C THR A 172 -25.04 2.28 -14.12
N VAL A 173 -25.68 2.23 -12.96
CA VAL A 173 -26.68 1.22 -12.64
C VAL A 173 -27.93 1.54 -13.46
N PRO A 174 -28.34 0.70 -14.42
CA PRO A 174 -29.66 0.82 -15.02
C PRO A 174 -30.68 0.34 -13.98
N ASP A 175 -31.57 1.23 -13.59
CA ASP A 175 -32.78 0.90 -12.84
C ASP A 175 -33.60 -0.12 -13.62
N THR A 176 -33.73 -1.34 -13.07
CA THR A 176 -34.78 -2.28 -13.47
C THR A 176 -35.28 -3.05 -12.26
N SER A 177 -36.50 -2.70 -11.87
CA SER A 177 -37.40 -3.44 -11.00
C SER A 177 -37.64 -4.88 -11.48
N SER A 178 -37.43 -5.89 -10.63
CA SER A 178 -38.33 -7.05 -10.42
C SER A 178 -37.67 -8.06 -9.47
N GLY A 179 -38.42 -8.54 -8.48
CA GLY A 179 -37.89 -9.31 -7.35
C GLY A 179 -37.61 -10.80 -7.63
N ALA A 180 -36.85 -11.40 -6.72
CA ALA A 180 -37.09 -12.73 -6.13
C ALA A 180 -36.04 -13.04 -5.05
N THR A 181 -36.52 -13.65 -3.98
CA THR A 181 -35.88 -14.17 -2.76
C THR A 181 -34.78 -15.20 -3.01
N GLN A 182 -33.71 -15.20 -2.17
CA GLN A 182 -33.18 -16.33 -1.35
C GLN A 182 -31.75 -16.01 -0.88
N ASN A 183 -31.54 -15.84 0.43
CA ASN A 183 -31.04 -16.84 1.38
C ASN A 183 -29.51 -16.73 1.58
N GLY A 184 -29.11 -15.99 2.62
CA GLY A 184 -27.73 -15.70 2.97
C GLY A 184 -27.07 -16.86 3.72
N GLY A 185 -26.26 -17.63 3.00
CA GLY A 185 -25.24 -18.50 3.58
C GLY A 185 -23.93 -17.72 3.79
N SER A 186 -23.39 -17.81 5.00
CA SER A 186 -22.12 -17.21 5.42
C SER A 186 -20.92 -17.99 4.85
N SER A 187 -19.97 -17.32 4.23
CA SER A 187 -18.62 -17.82 3.89
C SER A 187 -17.62 -16.66 4.02
N ASN A 188 -17.00 -16.47 5.18
CA ASN A 188 -15.75 -17.09 5.66
C ASN A 188 -14.56 -16.87 4.70
N GLU A 189 -13.75 -15.87 5.04
CA GLU A 189 -12.47 -15.51 4.41
C GLU A 189 -11.44 -16.61 4.66
N SER A 190 -11.03 -17.30 3.60
CA SER A 190 -9.83 -18.13 3.65
C SER A 190 -9.26 -18.35 2.25
N ASN A 191 -7.93 -18.19 2.16
CA ASN A 191 -7.02 -18.64 1.10
C ASN A 191 -6.66 -17.69 -0.05
N GLY A 192 -5.84 -16.68 0.28
CA GLY A 192 -4.90 -16.03 -0.64
C GLY A 192 -3.42 -16.45 -0.43
N TYR A 193 -3.12 -17.52 0.31
CA TYR A 193 -1.73 -17.88 0.62
C TYR A 193 -1.21 -19.11 -0.13
N SER A 194 -2.12 -20.00 -0.55
CA SER A 194 -1.77 -21.29 -1.15
C SER A 194 -1.09 -21.16 -2.53
N TYR A 195 -1.36 -20.08 -3.26
CA TYR A 195 -0.99 -19.99 -4.68
C TYR A 195 0.47 -19.63 -4.94
N TYR A 196 1.17 -19.02 -3.99
CA TYR A 196 2.57 -18.60 -4.18
C TYR A 196 3.60 -19.49 -3.49
N PHE A 197 3.23 -20.17 -2.40
CA PHE A 197 4.18 -20.99 -1.62
C PHE A 197 4.10 -22.48 -1.94
N ASN A 198 3.11 -22.92 -2.72
CA ASN A 198 3.01 -24.31 -3.16
C ASN A 198 3.50 -24.48 -4.60
N ASN A 199 4.81 -24.36 -4.82
CA ASN A 199 5.43 -24.87 -6.04
C ASN A 199 6.75 -25.55 -5.71
N GLY A 200 6.61 -26.72 -5.08
CA GLY A 200 7.69 -27.65 -4.79
C GLY A 200 7.22 -29.07 -4.98
N THR A 201 7.03 -29.51 -6.23
CA THR A 201 7.30 -30.87 -6.76
C THR A 201 6.71 -30.98 -8.17
N GLY A 202 7.53 -31.40 -9.13
CA GLY A 202 7.24 -31.27 -10.55
C GLY A 202 6.25 -32.28 -11.13
N SER A 203 5.69 -31.91 -12.28
CA SER A 203 5.43 -32.79 -13.42
C SER A 203 5.04 -31.91 -14.62
N GLY A 204 5.71 -32.11 -15.74
CA GLY A 204 5.58 -31.26 -16.92
C GLY A 204 4.27 -31.47 -17.69
N SER A 205 3.88 -30.45 -18.45
CA SER A 205 3.17 -30.65 -19.71
C SER A 205 3.26 -29.42 -20.62
N SER A 206 3.99 -29.62 -21.71
CA SER A 206 3.69 -29.21 -23.09
C SER A 206 2.98 -27.88 -23.34
N TYR A 207 3.74 -26.87 -23.80
CA TYR A 207 3.22 -25.69 -24.49
C TYR A 207 3.02 -26.05 -25.97
N SER A 208 1.78 -26.19 -26.45
CA SER A 208 1.51 -26.25 -27.90
C SER A 208 1.25 -24.83 -28.42
N GLY A 209 2.22 -24.32 -29.18
CA GLY A 209 2.05 -23.11 -29.96
C GLY A 209 1.46 -23.46 -31.33
N SER A 210 0.35 -22.83 -31.70
CA SER A 210 -0.13 -22.80 -33.09
C SER A 210 0.12 -21.42 -33.67
N TYR A 211 1.11 -21.37 -34.57
CA TYR A 211 1.31 -20.26 -35.51
C TYR A 211 0.23 -20.36 -36.60
N SER A 212 -0.54 -19.29 -36.81
CA SER A 212 -1.39 -19.16 -37.99
C SER A 212 -0.65 -18.36 -39.06
N SER A 213 -0.10 -19.09 -40.04
CA SER A 213 0.39 -18.54 -41.31
C SER A 213 -0.76 -18.56 -42.32
N GLY A 214 -0.98 -17.46 -43.03
CA GLY A 214 -2.01 -17.36 -44.04
C GLY A 214 -1.73 -18.16 -45.31
N TYR A 215 -2.73 -18.25 -46.19
CA TYR A 215 -2.64 -18.25 -47.65
C TYR A 215 -4.02 -17.98 -48.23
N GLY A 216 -4.08 -17.13 -49.26
CA GLY A 216 -5.30 -16.84 -50.00
C GLY A 216 -5.62 -17.87 -51.09
N ALA A 217 -6.79 -17.68 -51.70
CA ALA A 217 -7.14 -17.98 -53.08
C ALA A 217 -8.25 -17.00 -53.49
#